data_AF-A0A7C8CRI6-F1
#
_entry.id   AF-A0A7C8CRI6-F1
#
_cell.length_a   1.000
_cell.length_b   1.000
_cell.length_c   1.000
_cell.angle_alpha   90.00
_cell.angle_beta   90.00
_cell.angle_gamma   90.00
#
_symmetry.space_group_name_H-M   'P 1'
#
loop_
_entity.id
_entity.type
_entity.pdbx_description
1 polymer ?
#
loop_
_entity_poly.entity_id
_entity_poly.type
_entity_poly.pdbx_seq_one_letter_code
_entity_poly.pdbx_strand_id
1 'polypeptide(L)'
;MVRFLCRTSWWLLLLLWVSSWAIASDTPSPPDGFLTVEGIRVDWAHSSDVGPPSEKLASLVESTLKDLRQWLGSRSTRRPLVLLVSTSAGLNHALEHYQGERVPAWVPAVALTRKSIIIIDSHYLVRHPIGGGATVTHELAHLVLEEAGGPLPRWVHEGLAQSAAHQRPDPSTSRALTLLARGDSLVPITELDQYLPRTHGRASLLYAEALSFIDWTRRQFEPGLHARILAHCKEGSHWHQGFELETGLTIEQATQDWINELAQRDVFLGLVLDLIVSWNGLALLVILAFVVQISRRRSRLRQMEEEERWHSQRYPTSDGQNRTDSGEDIV
;
A
#
# COMPACT_ATOMS: atom_id res chain seq x y z
N MET A 1 19.40 -95.97 26.64
CA MET A 1 18.82 -95.72 25.31
C MET A 1 18.92 -94.22 25.05
N VAL A 2 19.62 -93.76 24.00
CA VAL A 2 19.04 -93.34 22.68
C VAL A 2 18.08 -92.15 22.85
N ARG A 3 18.15 -90.97 22.18
CA ARG A 3 19.04 -90.24 21.22
C ARG A 3 18.70 -88.71 21.44
N PHE A 4 19.22 -87.66 20.78
CA PHE A 4 20.06 -87.41 19.59
C PHE A 4 20.87 -86.09 19.85
N LEU A 5 21.67 -85.62 18.89
CA LEU A 5 22.22 -84.26 18.83
C LEU A 5 21.18 -83.22 18.35
N CYS A 6 21.35 -81.93 18.68
CA CYS A 6 21.44 -80.90 17.65
C CYS A 6 22.14 -79.62 18.14
N ARG A 7 22.83 -78.92 17.23
CA ARG A 7 23.61 -77.69 17.44
C ARG A 7 23.14 -76.68 16.39
N THR A 8 22.47 -75.61 16.80
CA THR A 8 22.06 -74.53 15.89
C THR A 8 22.24 -73.14 16.50
N SER A 9 22.96 -72.28 15.78
CA SER A 9 23.22 -70.89 16.15
C SER A 9 21.95 -70.07 16.16
N TRP A 10 21.74 -69.27 17.20
CA TRP A 10 20.74 -68.20 17.18
C TRP A 10 21.37 -66.93 16.61
N TRP A 11 20.94 -66.55 15.40
CA TRP A 11 21.25 -65.26 14.82
C TRP A 11 20.37 -64.19 15.47
N LEU A 12 21.00 -63.19 16.11
CA LEU A 12 20.31 -62.02 16.64
C LEU A 12 19.88 -61.10 15.50
N LEU A 13 18.61 -61.20 15.09
CA LEU A 13 17.96 -60.20 14.24
C LEU A 13 17.64 -58.96 15.08
N LEU A 14 18.57 -58.02 15.08
CA LEU A 14 18.39 -56.67 15.59
C LEU A 14 17.42 -55.91 14.67
N LEU A 15 16.12 -56.01 14.97
CA LEU A 15 15.10 -55.15 14.38
C LEU A 15 15.31 -53.72 14.89
N LEU A 16 16.09 -52.94 14.13
CA LEU A 16 16.17 -51.49 14.27
C LEU A 16 14.80 -50.89 13.96
N TRP A 17 14.00 -50.72 15.00
CA TRP A 17 12.79 -49.91 14.97
C TRP A 17 13.23 -48.45 14.82
N VAL A 18 13.46 -48.03 13.57
CA VAL A 18 13.57 -46.62 13.23
C VAL A 18 12.19 -46.03 13.45
N SER A 19 11.95 -45.53 14.66
CA SER A 19 10.86 -44.62 14.91
C SER A 19 11.14 -43.37 14.10
N SER A 20 10.55 -43.32 12.90
CA SER A 20 10.39 -42.07 12.17
C SER A 20 9.57 -41.15 13.05
N TRP A 21 10.26 -40.34 13.86
CA TRP A 21 9.75 -39.06 14.31
C TRP A 21 9.59 -38.23 13.05
N ALA A 22 8.46 -38.43 12.37
CA ALA A 22 7.90 -37.41 11.52
C ALA A 22 7.77 -36.20 12.44
N ILE A 23 8.65 -35.23 12.24
CA ILE A 23 8.52 -33.91 12.84
C ILE A 23 7.15 -33.46 12.39
N ALA A 24 6.17 -33.46 13.31
CA ALA A 24 4.83 -33.02 13.00
C ALA A 24 4.98 -31.62 12.42
N SER A 25 4.65 -31.45 11.15
CA SER A 25 4.81 -30.16 10.50
C SER A 25 3.87 -29.21 11.23
N ASP A 26 4.43 -28.18 11.87
CA ASP A 26 3.71 -27.18 12.67
C ASP A 26 2.93 -26.19 11.76
N THR A 27 2.50 -26.72 10.62
CA THR A 27 1.66 -26.16 9.57
C THR A 27 0.20 -26.37 9.97
N PRO A 28 -0.59 -25.29 10.10
CA PRO A 28 -2.02 -25.40 10.42
C PRO A 28 -2.78 -26.28 9.42
N SER A 29 -3.77 -27.04 9.90
CA SER A 29 -4.64 -27.82 9.01
C SER A 29 -5.58 -26.88 8.24
N PRO A 30 -5.67 -27.00 6.90
CA PRO A 30 -6.56 -26.15 6.10
C PRO A 30 -8.05 -26.46 6.37
N PRO A 31 -8.97 -25.58 5.95
CA PRO A 31 -10.40 -25.84 6.03
C PRO A 31 -10.81 -27.08 5.23
N ASP A 32 -11.93 -27.69 5.62
CA ASP A 32 -12.49 -28.86 4.92
C ASP A 32 -12.70 -28.56 3.42
N GLY A 33 -12.37 -29.55 2.57
CA GLY A 33 -12.48 -29.44 1.12
C GLY A 33 -11.32 -28.73 0.41
N PHE A 34 -10.32 -28.22 1.15
CA PHE A 34 -9.09 -27.71 0.55
C PHE A 34 -8.13 -28.86 0.20
N LEU A 35 -7.38 -28.69 -0.89
CA LEU A 35 -6.31 -29.58 -1.31
C LEU A 35 -4.96 -28.95 -0.95
N THR A 36 -4.09 -29.72 -0.30
CA THR A 36 -2.74 -29.30 0.10
C THR A 36 -1.71 -29.61 -0.98
N VAL A 37 -0.80 -28.68 -1.22
CA VAL A 37 0.39 -28.88 -2.05
C VAL A 37 1.61 -28.51 -1.23
N GLU A 38 2.51 -29.47 -1.02
CA GLU A 38 3.77 -29.25 -0.33
C GLU A 38 4.71 -28.41 -1.22
N GLY A 39 5.24 -27.31 -0.68
CA GLY A 39 6.20 -26.45 -1.40
C GLY A 39 7.63 -26.58 -0.86
N ILE A 40 8.45 -25.53 -1.02
CA ILE A 40 9.86 -25.56 -0.60
C ILE A 40 10.06 -24.77 0.69
N ARG A 41 9.74 -23.47 0.69
CA ARG A 41 9.76 -22.60 1.88
C ARG A 41 8.36 -22.25 2.36
N VAL A 42 7.33 -22.59 1.60
CA VAL A 42 5.92 -22.31 1.85
C VAL A 42 5.11 -23.56 1.57
N ASP A 43 4.15 -23.87 2.44
CA ASP A 43 3.15 -24.90 2.17
C ASP A 43 1.88 -24.25 1.63
N TRP A 44 1.18 -24.93 0.74
CA TRP A 44 0.02 -24.37 0.04
C TRP A 44 -1.22 -25.18 0.34
N ALA A 45 -2.35 -24.49 0.42
CA ALA A 45 -3.66 -25.12 0.30
C ALA A 45 -4.54 -24.28 -0.64
N HIS A 46 -5.45 -24.92 -1.36
CA HIS A 46 -6.37 -24.22 -2.23
C HIS A 46 -7.77 -24.83 -2.19
N SER A 47 -8.79 -24.00 -2.38
CA SER A 47 -10.15 -24.50 -2.61
C SER A 47 -10.24 -25.22 -3.96
N SER A 48 -11.20 -26.13 -4.10
CA SER A 48 -11.37 -27.00 -5.27
C SER A 48 -11.70 -26.26 -6.57
N ASP A 49 -12.21 -25.03 -6.46
CA ASP A 49 -12.61 -24.15 -7.57
C ASP A 49 -11.47 -23.21 -8.05
N VAL A 50 -10.39 -23.06 -7.29
CA VAL A 50 -9.23 -22.22 -7.64
C VAL A 50 -8.10 -23.02 -8.30
N GLY A 51 -7.83 -24.22 -7.79
CA GLY A 51 -6.67 -25.01 -8.19
C GLY A 51 -5.34 -24.56 -7.56
N PRO A 52 -4.23 -25.26 -7.88
CA PRO A 52 -2.92 -25.00 -7.29
C PRO A 52 -2.33 -23.63 -7.69
N PRO A 53 -1.34 -23.10 -6.94
CA PRO A 53 -0.66 -21.86 -7.31
C PRO A 53 -0.04 -21.95 -8.71
N SER A 54 -0.23 -20.89 -9.51
CA SER A 54 0.56 -20.71 -10.74
C SER A 54 2.05 -20.61 -10.42
N GLU A 55 2.92 -21.08 -11.32
CA GLU A 55 4.38 -21.01 -11.16
C GLU A 55 4.88 -19.59 -10.85
N LYS A 56 4.26 -18.58 -11.48
CA LYS A 56 4.57 -17.16 -11.25
C LYS A 56 4.24 -16.73 -9.82
N LEU A 57 3.10 -17.15 -9.27
CA LEU A 57 2.71 -16.84 -7.89
C LEU A 57 3.58 -17.59 -6.89
N ALA A 58 3.85 -18.88 -7.13
CA ALA A 58 4.73 -19.67 -6.28
C ALA A 58 6.14 -19.05 -6.22
N SER A 59 6.72 -18.73 -7.39
CA SER A 59 8.02 -18.07 -7.49
C SER A 59 8.06 -16.70 -6.80
N LEU A 60 7.00 -15.87 -6.96
CA LEU A 60 6.88 -14.59 -6.27
C LEU A 60 6.90 -14.78 -4.75
N VAL A 61 6.05 -15.65 -4.20
CA VAL A 61 5.95 -15.86 -2.75
C VAL A 61 7.25 -16.45 -2.18
N GLU A 62 7.82 -17.45 -2.83
CA GLU A 62 9.05 -18.13 -2.39
C GLU A 62 10.28 -17.20 -2.41
N SER A 63 10.43 -16.37 -3.45
CA SER A 63 11.51 -15.37 -3.51
C SER A 63 11.28 -14.23 -2.52
N THR A 64 10.07 -13.67 -2.47
CA THR A 64 9.72 -12.57 -1.56
C THR A 64 9.90 -12.97 -0.10
N LEU A 65 9.46 -14.17 0.32
CA LEU A 65 9.66 -14.66 1.69
C LEU A 65 11.14 -14.76 2.06
N LYS A 66 11.97 -15.27 1.14
CA LYS A 66 13.42 -15.37 1.33
C LYS A 66 14.06 -13.99 1.48
N ASP A 67 13.74 -13.07 0.59
CA ASP A 67 14.35 -11.74 0.54
C ASP A 67 13.88 -10.86 1.73
N LEU A 68 12.62 -10.99 2.16
CA LEU A 68 12.10 -10.39 3.39
C LEU A 68 12.82 -10.93 4.63
N ARG A 69 12.99 -12.25 4.76
CA ARG A 69 13.73 -12.85 5.89
C ARG A 69 15.17 -12.36 5.95
N GLN A 70 15.82 -12.23 4.79
CA GLN A 70 17.16 -11.64 4.70
C GLN A 70 17.19 -10.16 5.11
N TRP A 71 16.25 -9.34 4.63
CA TRP A 71 16.21 -7.91 4.91
C TRP A 71 15.86 -7.58 6.37
N LEU A 72 14.92 -8.32 6.97
CA LEU A 72 14.43 -8.14 8.34
C LEU A 72 15.23 -8.95 9.38
N GLY A 73 16.20 -9.76 8.96
CA GLY A 73 17.05 -10.55 9.87
C GLY A 73 16.39 -11.81 10.47
N SER A 74 15.22 -12.22 9.98
CA SER A 74 14.55 -13.44 10.45
C SER A 74 15.39 -14.67 10.11
N ARG A 75 15.72 -15.45 11.14
CA ARG A 75 16.39 -16.77 11.03
C ARG A 75 15.39 -17.94 10.95
N SER A 76 14.09 -17.64 10.78
CA SER A 76 13.04 -18.66 10.76
C SER A 76 13.17 -19.60 9.56
N THR A 77 13.13 -20.90 9.85
CA THR A 77 12.98 -21.97 8.85
C THR A 77 11.53 -22.45 8.74
N ARG A 78 10.57 -21.83 9.47
CA ARG A 78 9.15 -22.21 9.42
C ARG A 78 8.63 -22.06 7.99
N ARG A 79 7.77 -22.98 7.57
CA ARG A 79 7.04 -22.90 6.31
C ARG A 79 5.65 -22.36 6.62
N PRO A 80 5.32 -21.11 6.22
CA PRO A 80 3.97 -20.60 6.40
C PRO A 80 3.01 -21.30 5.44
N LEU A 81 1.73 -21.35 5.81
CA LEU A 81 0.67 -21.87 4.95
C LEU A 81 0.04 -20.74 4.14
N VAL A 82 0.08 -20.84 2.82
CA VAL A 82 -0.62 -19.91 1.92
C VAL A 82 -1.90 -20.58 1.39
N LEU A 83 -3.05 -20.04 1.77
CA LEU A 83 -4.35 -20.47 1.28
C LEU A 83 -4.79 -19.64 0.08
N LEU A 84 -5.05 -20.31 -1.04
CA LEU A 84 -5.69 -19.71 -2.20
C LEU A 84 -7.19 -19.97 -2.14
N VAL A 85 -7.96 -18.88 -2.20
CA VAL A 85 -9.42 -18.90 -2.18
C VAL A 85 -9.97 -18.10 -3.36
N SER A 86 -11.25 -18.32 -3.67
CA SER A 86 -11.99 -17.48 -4.59
C SER A 86 -12.83 -16.47 -3.82
N THR A 87 -12.72 -15.19 -4.19
CA THR A 87 -13.53 -14.08 -3.66
C THR A 87 -13.33 -13.78 -2.17
N SER A 88 -13.86 -12.63 -1.75
CA SER A 88 -13.93 -12.25 -0.34
C SER A 88 -14.83 -13.15 0.53
N ALA A 89 -15.73 -13.94 -0.08
CA ALA A 89 -16.54 -14.91 0.66
C ALA A 89 -15.70 -16.13 1.09
N GLY A 90 -14.92 -16.71 0.17
CA GLY A 90 -13.97 -17.79 0.49
C GLY A 90 -12.90 -17.35 1.48
N LEU A 91 -12.43 -16.10 1.36
CA LEU A 91 -11.48 -15.50 2.30
C LEU A 91 -12.05 -15.40 3.72
N ASN A 92 -13.27 -14.89 3.88
CA ASN A 92 -13.93 -14.81 5.19
C ASN A 92 -14.24 -16.20 5.78
N HIS A 93 -14.64 -17.17 4.96
CA HIS A 93 -14.83 -18.56 5.41
C HIS A 93 -13.52 -19.20 5.92
N ALA A 94 -12.40 -18.97 5.22
CA ALA A 94 -11.09 -19.43 5.69
C ALA A 94 -10.64 -18.70 6.97
N LEU A 95 -10.95 -17.41 7.13
CA LEU A 95 -10.71 -16.70 8.39
C LEU A 95 -11.51 -17.30 9.56
N GLU A 96 -12.78 -17.64 9.36
CA GLU A 96 -13.64 -18.25 10.38
C GLU A 96 -13.10 -19.59 10.88
N HIS A 97 -12.65 -20.47 9.98
CA HIS A 97 -11.97 -21.74 10.34
C HIS A 97 -10.79 -21.51 11.29
N TYR A 98 -10.01 -20.46 11.04
CA TYR A 98 -8.88 -20.07 11.88
C TYR A 98 -9.24 -19.09 13.01
N GLN A 99 -10.52 -18.86 13.33
CA GLN A 99 -10.97 -17.93 14.38
C GLN A 99 -10.43 -16.49 14.19
N GLY A 100 -10.34 -16.04 12.93
CA GLY A 100 -9.99 -14.67 12.55
C GLY A 100 -11.21 -13.75 12.48
N GLU A 101 -10.97 -12.43 12.56
CA GLU A 101 -12.02 -11.42 12.37
C GLU A 101 -12.40 -11.32 10.88
N ARG A 102 -13.71 -11.18 10.58
CA ARG A 102 -14.18 -10.95 9.20
C ARG A 102 -13.67 -9.62 8.65
N VAL A 103 -13.28 -9.62 7.38
CA VAL A 103 -12.77 -8.44 6.67
C VAL A 103 -13.72 -7.96 5.56
N PRO A 104 -13.75 -6.64 5.25
CA PRO A 104 -14.55 -6.09 4.15
C PRO A 104 -14.19 -6.69 2.78
N ALA A 105 -15.17 -6.69 1.86
CA ALA A 105 -15.03 -7.30 0.54
C ALA A 105 -13.95 -6.70 -0.39
N TRP A 106 -13.36 -5.55 -0.03
CA TRP A 106 -12.25 -4.93 -0.74
C TRP A 106 -10.88 -5.38 -0.25
N VAL A 107 -10.79 -6.15 0.85
CA VAL A 107 -9.54 -6.73 1.37
C VAL A 107 -9.19 -7.98 0.56
N PRO A 108 -8.06 -8.00 -0.18
CA PRO A 108 -7.75 -9.08 -1.11
C PRO A 108 -6.90 -10.21 -0.51
N ALA A 109 -6.23 -9.97 0.61
CA ALA A 109 -5.44 -10.95 1.34
C ALA A 109 -5.37 -10.57 2.82
N VAL A 110 -5.06 -11.53 3.69
CA VAL A 110 -4.88 -11.34 5.14
C VAL A 110 -3.82 -12.30 5.70
N ALA A 111 -2.85 -11.78 6.44
CA ALA A 111 -1.91 -12.54 7.26
C ALA A 111 -2.44 -12.78 8.69
N LEU A 112 -2.45 -14.05 9.13
CA LEU A 112 -2.62 -14.43 10.54
C LEU A 112 -1.24 -14.71 11.14
N THR A 113 -0.51 -13.65 11.50
CA THR A 113 0.95 -13.68 11.81
C THR A 113 1.38 -14.81 12.73
N ARG A 114 0.77 -14.91 13.91
CA ARG A 114 1.07 -15.92 14.94
C ARG A 114 0.81 -17.37 14.51
N LYS A 115 -0.12 -17.56 13.58
CA LYS A 115 -0.43 -18.89 12.99
C LYS A 115 0.45 -19.19 11.77
N SER A 116 1.22 -18.19 11.29
CA SER A 116 2.01 -18.24 10.06
C SER A 116 1.17 -18.67 8.85
N ILE A 117 0.00 -18.05 8.71
CA ILE A 117 -0.94 -18.27 7.61
C ILE A 117 -1.09 -16.97 6.81
N ILE A 118 -1.18 -17.06 5.48
CA ILE A 118 -1.73 -16.01 4.62
C ILE A 118 -2.91 -16.58 3.83
N ILE A 119 -4.01 -15.85 3.75
CA ILE A 119 -5.18 -16.18 2.92
C ILE A 119 -5.25 -15.16 1.79
N ILE A 120 -5.41 -15.61 0.54
CA ILE A 120 -5.33 -14.77 -0.66
C ILE A 120 -6.51 -15.03 -1.60
N ASP A 121 -7.26 -13.98 -1.95
CA ASP A 121 -8.22 -14.02 -3.06
C ASP A 121 -7.46 -14.08 -4.41
N SER A 122 -7.38 -15.28 -4.96
CA SER A 122 -6.76 -15.56 -6.25
C SER A 122 -7.38 -14.76 -7.41
N HIS A 123 -8.69 -14.52 -7.39
CA HIS A 123 -9.36 -13.73 -8.42
C HIS A 123 -8.96 -12.26 -8.38
N TYR A 124 -8.65 -11.72 -7.20
CA TYR A 124 -8.11 -10.38 -7.08
C TYR A 124 -6.72 -10.28 -7.72
N LEU A 125 -5.82 -11.25 -7.45
CA LEU A 125 -4.47 -11.25 -8.03
C LEU A 125 -4.49 -11.29 -9.56
N VAL A 126 -5.36 -12.11 -10.16
CA VAL A 126 -5.51 -12.21 -11.61
C VAL A 126 -5.99 -10.88 -12.22
N ARG A 127 -6.90 -10.17 -11.53
CA ARG A 127 -7.43 -8.86 -11.97
C ARG A 127 -6.45 -7.71 -11.77
N HIS A 128 -5.56 -7.79 -10.77
CA HIS A 128 -4.63 -6.73 -10.40
C HIS A 128 -3.18 -7.25 -10.29
N PRO A 129 -2.53 -7.63 -11.40
CA PRO A 129 -1.25 -8.34 -11.35
C PRO A 129 -0.09 -7.53 -10.73
N ILE A 130 -0.13 -6.20 -10.78
CA ILE A 130 0.87 -5.33 -10.12
C ILE A 130 0.49 -5.10 -8.66
N GLY A 131 -0.73 -4.60 -8.40
CA GLY A 131 -1.19 -4.29 -7.05
C GLY A 131 -1.24 -5.51 -6.13
N GLY A 132 -1.71 -6.66 -6.65
CA GLY A 132 -1.73 -7.92 -5.93
C GLY A 132 -0.35 -8.46 -5.58
N GLY A 133 0.67 -8.19 -6.40
CA GLY A 133 2.06 -8.52 -6.06
C GLY A 133 2.54 -7.74 -4.84
N ALA A 134 2.26 -6.42 -4.79
CA ALA A 134 2.56 -5.59 -3.63
C ALA A 134 1.76 -6.01 -2.38
N THR A 135 0.48 -6.36 -2.52
CA THR A 135 -0.33 -6.95 -1.42
C THR A 135 0.34 -8.21 -0.87
N VAL A 136 0.73 -9.15 -1.71
CA VAL A 136 1.37 -10.40 -1.28
C VAL A 136 2.68 -10.12 -0.53
N THR A 137 3.49 -9.17 -1.00
CA THR A 137 4.70 -8.72 -0.29
C THR A 137 4.37 -8.12 1.08
N HIS A 138 3.29 -7.34 1.20
CA HIS A 138 2.83 -6.74 2.46
C HIS A 138 2.43 -7.81 3.49
N GLU A 139 1.57 -8.76 3.11
CA GLU A 139 1.14 -9.85 4.00
C GLU A 139 2.30 -10.78 4.39
N LEU A 140 3.26 -11.03 3.49
CA LEU A 140 4.48 -11.78 3.81
C LEU A 140 5.38 -10.99 4.77
N ALA A 141 5.49 -9.67 4.63
CA ALA A 141 6.27 -8.84 5.54
C ALA A 141 5.72 -8.92 6.97
N HIS A 142 4.39 -8.90 7.15
CA HIS A 142 3.76 -9.13 8.45
C HIS A 142 4.15 -10.48 9.09
N LEU A 143 4.19 -11.59 8.32
CA LEU A 143 4.68 -12.86 8.86
C LEU A 143 6.14 -12.76 9.33
N VAL A 144 7.00 -12.18 8.49
CA VAL A 144 8.45 -12.12 8.78
C VAL A 144 8.76 -11.14 9.92
N LEU A 145 7.94 -10.11 10.15
CA LEU A 145 8.08 -9.19 11.29
C LEU A 145 7.80 -9.88 12.62
N GLU A 146 6.74 -10.71 12.72
CA GLU A 146 6.46 -11.55 13.90
C GLU A 146 7.61 -12.56 14.14
N GLU A 147 8.19 -13.12 13.07
CA GLU A 147 9.37 -13.98 13.16
C GLU A 147 10.62 -13.23 13.65
N ALA A 148 10.88 -12.03 13.12
CA ALA A 148 12.11 -11.27 13.34
C ALA A 148 12.12 -10.52 14.68
N GLY A 149 11.03 -9.83 15.04
CA GLY A 149 10.94 -8.97 16.23
C GLY A 149 9.82 -9.32 17.21
N GLY A 150 8.88 -10.20 16.85
CA GLY A 150 7.76 -10.55 17.73
C GLY A 150 6.75 -9.40 17.89
N PRO A 151 6.24 -9.11 19.10
CA PRO A 151 5.29 -8.01 19.32
C PRO A 151 5.94 -6.65 19.09
N LEU A 152 5.48 -5.92 18.06
CA LEU A 152 5.95 -4.58 17.71
C LEU A 152 4.81 -3.54 17.87
N PRO A 153 5.14 -2.24 18.02
CA PRO A 153 4.17 -1.18 17.81
C PRO A 153 3.55 -1.31 16.41
N ARG A 154 2.26 -1.01 16.30
CA ARG A 154 1.50 -1.28 15.07
C ARG A 154 1.97 -0.40 13.92
N TRP A 155 2.25 0.88 14.17
CA TRP A 155 2.79 1.79 13.16
C TRP A 155 4.12 1.28 12.57
N VAL A 156 4.98 0.65 13.37
CA VAL A 156 6.23 0.02 12.92
C VAL A 156 5.92 -1.16 12.01
N HIS A 157 5.05 -2.05 12.47
CA HIS A 157 4.69 -3.28 11.77
C HIS A 157 4.08 -3.00 10.39
N GLU A 158 3.25 -1.96 10.32
CA GLU A 158 2.57 -1.53 9.10
C GLU A 158 3.49 -0.70 8.20
N GLY A 159 4.26 0.25 8.74
CA GLY A 159 5.23 1.05 7.99
C GLY A 159 6.34 0.21 7.33
N LEU A 160 6.86 -0.80 8.03
CA LEU A 160 7.83 -1.76 7.47
C LEU A 160 7.20 -2.62 6.36
N ALA A 161 5.97 -3.11 6.54
CA ALA A 161 5.26 -3.88 5.52
C ALA A 161 4.96 -3.06 4.26
N GLN A 162 4.54 -1.80 4.41
CA GLN A 162 4.35 -0.86 3.30
C GLN A 162 5.67 -0.52 2.58
N SER A 163 6.76 -0.31 3.33
CA SER A 163 8.10 -0.04 2.78
C SER A 163 8.63 -1.22 1.96
N ALA A 164 8.41 -2.44 2.45
CA ALA A 164 8.77 -3.69 1.78
C ALA A 164 7.97 -3.91 0.49
N ALA A 165 6.65 -3.69 0.56
CA ALA A 165 5.74 -3.77 -0.59
C ALA A 165 5.89 -2.61 -1.59
N HIS A 166 6.74 -1.63 -1.30
CA HIS A 166 6.91 -0.39 -2.06
C HIS A 166 5.59 0.36 -2.31
N GLN A 167 4.65 0.24 -1.37
CA GLN A 167 3.34 0.89 -1.42
C GLN A 167 3.51 2.39 -1.20
N ARG A 168 3.65 3.16 -2.29
CA ARG A 168 3.74 4.61 -2.22
C ARG A 168 2.38 5.21 -1.85
N PRO A 169 2.31 6.18 -0.91
CA PRO A 169 1.12 6.99 -0.75
C PRO A 169 0.87 7.78 -2.03
N ASP A 170 -0.39 8.10 -2.31
CA ASP A 170 -0.73 8.89 -3.50
C ASP A 170 -0.11 10.31 -3.41
N PRO A 171 0.01 11.04 -4.53
CA PRO A 171 0.62 12.35 -4.54
C PRO A 171 -0.08 13.38 -3.63
N SER A 172 -1.40 13.29 -3.43
CA SER A 172 -2.15 14.21 -2.57
C SER A 172 -1.91 13.92 -1.09
N THR A 173 -1.91 12.65 -0.67
CA THR A 173 -1.51 12.25 0.69
C THR A 173 -0.05 12.64 0.97
N SER A 174 0.85 12.46 0.00
CA SER A 174 2.26 12.88 0.12
C SER A 174 2.42 14.40 0.33
N ARG A 175 1.60 15.21 -0.35
CA ARG A 175 1.53 16.66 -0.14
C ARG A 175 0.92 17.01 1.21
N ALA A 176 -0.15 16.33 1.62
CA ALA A 176 -0.79 16.55 2.92
C ALA A 176 0.20 16.36 4.08
N LEU A 177 0.96 15.25 4.09
CA LEU A 177 2.03 15.03 5.08
C LEU A 177 3.08 16.16 5.09
N THR A 178 3.47 16.65 3.91
CA THR A 178 4.44 17.77 3.80
C THR A 178 3.87 19.08 4.36
N LEU A 179 2.58 19.34 4.17
CA LEU A 179 1.90 20.52 4.73
C LEU A 179 1.73 20.41 6.26
N LEU A 180 1.40 19.22 6.77
CA LEU A 180 1.30 18.96 8.21
C LEU A 180 2.65 19.09 8.91
N ALA A 181 3.74 18.62 8.27
CA ALA A 181 5.11 18.81 8.76
C ALA A 181 5.49 20.31 8.89
N ARG A 182 5.07 21.14 7.93
CA ARG A 182 5.28 22.60 7.96
C ARG A 182 4.41 23.33 8.99
N GLY A 183 3.28 22.72 9.37
CA GLY A 183 2.30 23.29 10.30
C GLY A 183 2.37 22.72 11.71
N ASP A 184 3.42 21.95 12.03
CA ASP A 184 3.58 21.25 13.33
C ASP A 184 2.31 20.48 13.76
N SER A 185 1.69 19.82 12.77
CA SER A 185 0.37 19.18 12.88
C SER A 185 0.41 17.68 12.52
N LEU A 186 1.60 17.09 12.53
CA LEU A 186 1.81 15.64 12.44
C LEU A 186 1.55 14.97 13.79
N VAL A 187 1.24 13.68 13.78
CA VAL A 187 1.05 12.90 15.00
C VAL A 187 2.42 12.41 15.48
N PRO A 188 2.80 12.58 16.75
CA PRO A 188 4.04 12.02 17.27
C PRO A 188 4.14 10.53 16.94
N ILE A 189 5.28 10.10 16.37
CA ILE A 189 5.49 8.72 15.91
C ILE A 189 5.22 7.69 17.03
N THR A 190 5.53 8.05 18.28
CA THR A 190 5.27 7.25 19.49
C THR A 190 3.79 7.15 19.87
N GLU A 191 2.93 8.05 19.38
CA GLU A 191 1.49 8.11 19.67
C GLU A 191 0.61 7.55 18.54
N LEU A 192 1.16 7.31 17.34
CA LEU A 192 0.41 6.83 16.16
C LEU A 192 -0.51 5.63 16.44
N ASP A 193 -0.08 4.68 17.27
CA ASP A 193 -0.87 3.49 17.64
C ASP A 193 -2.21 3.82 18.32
N GLN A 194 -2.33 4.99 18.97
CA GLN A 194 -3.56 5.46 19.59
C GLN A 194 -4.61 5.90 18.55
N TYR A 195 -4.14 6.36 17.38
CA TYR A 195 -4.97 6.96 16.34
C TYR A 195 -5.20 6.06 15.12
N LEU A 196 -4.36 5.02 14.92
CA LEU A 196 -4.50 4.08 13.81
C LEU A 196 -5.80 3.25 13.92
N PRO A 197 -6.79 3.41 13.03
CA PRO A 197 -8.00 2.59 13.04
C PRO A 197 -7.67 1.15 12.65
N ARG A 198 -8.40 0.17 13.16
CA ARG A 198 -8.15 -1.27 12.93
C ARG A 198 -8.29 -1.75 11.46
N THR A 199 -8.67 -0.89 10.52
CA THR A 199 -8.90 -1.26 9.12
C THR A 199 -8.16 -0.34 8.15
N HIS A 200 -7.36 -0.94 7.27
CA HIS A 200 -6.44 -0.26 6.34
C HIS A 200 -7.06 0.88 5.51
N GLY A 201 -8.34 0.74 5.10
CA GLY A 201 -8.98 1.64 4.13
C GLY A 201 -9.45 3.01 4.65
N ARG A 202 -9.26 3.35 5.95
CA ARG A 202 -9.82 4.59 6.54
C ARG A 202 -8.85 5.50 7.31
N ALA A 203 -7.54 5.24 7.26
CA ALA A 203 -6.53 6.23 7.71
C ALA A 203 -5.26 6.17 6.83
N SER A 204 -5.42 6.36 5.52
CA SER A 204 -4.30 6.42 4.57
C SER A 204 -3.19 7.38 5.00
N LEU A 205 -3.56 8.50 5.64
CA LEU A 205 -2.63 9.52 6.10
C LEU A 205 -1.70 9.04 7.22
N LEU A 206 -2.23 8.48 8.32
CA LEU A 206 -1.43 7.98 9.46
C LEU A 206 -0.53 6.81 9.06
N TYR A 207 -1.00 5.97 8.15
CA TYR A 207 -0.17 4.91 7.57
C TYR A 207 0.94 5.47 6.68
N ALA A 208 0.62 6.44 5.82
CA ALA A 208 1.61 7.12 5.00
C ALA A 208 2.65 7.88 5.86
N GLU A 209 2.25 8.35 7.04
CA GLU A 209 3.11 8.99 8.05
C GLU A 209 4.12 7.98 8.61
N ALA A 210 3.64 6.84 9.14
CA ALA A 210 4.46 5.73 9.61
C ALA A 210 5.44 5.23 8.54
N LEU A 211 4.94 5.01 7.32
CA LEU A 211 5.75 4.64 6.16
C LEU A 211 6.80 5.70 5.83
N SER A 212 6.43 6.99 5.81
CA SER A 212 7.35 8.09 5.47
C SER A 212 8.52 8.18 6.46
N PHE A 213 8.26 7.94 7.75
CA PHE A 213 9.30 7.83 8.77
C PHE A 213 10.17 6.57 8.57
N ILE A 214 9.58 5.39 8.35
CA ILE A 214 10.34 4.15 8.08
C ILE A 214 11.21 4.30 6.82
N ASP A 215 10.69 4.83 5.72
CA ASP A 215 11.45 5.11 4.48
C ASP A 215 12.49 6.23 4.65
N TRP A 216 12.35 7.10 5.66
CA TRP A 216 13.38 8.05 6.04
C TRP A 216 14.52 7.36 6.80
N THR A 217 14.22 6.56 7.83
CA THR A 217 15.26 5.80 8.55
C THR A 217 16.04 4.89 7.59
N ARG A 218 15.38 4.28 6.60
CA ARG A 218 16.01 3.44 5.56
C ARG A 218 16.92 4.19 4.59
N ARG A 219 16.87 5.52 4.55
CA ARG A 219 17.74 6.40 3.74
C ARG A 219 18.86 7.04 4.54
N GLN A 220 18.61 7.34 5.82
CA GLN A 220 19.56 8.05 6.68
C GLN A 220 20.56 7.11 7.37
N PHE A 221 20.19 5.86 7.63
CA PHE A 221 21.03 4.92 8.36
C PHE A 221 21.50 3.74 7.50
N GLU A 222 22.57 3.09 7.97
CA GLU A 222 23.22 1.96 7.31
C GLU A 222 22.25 0.78 7.03
N PRO A 223 22.45 0.03 5.94
CA PRO A 223 21.68 -1.17 5.62
C PRO A 223 21.59 -2.14 6.80
N GLY A 224 20.42 -2.74 6.97
CA GLY A 224 20.16 -3.69 8.06
C GLY A 224 19.87 -3.05 9.42
N LEU A 225 19.75 -1.72 9.56
CA LEU A 225 19.30 -1.07 10.79
C LEU A 225 18.05 -1.76 11.37
N HIS A 226 16.98 -1.89 10.57
CA HIS A 226 15.73 -2.48 11.03
C HIS A 226 15.90 -3.92 11.52
N ALA A 227 16.74 -4.73 10.87
CA ALA A 227 17.03 -6.10 11.32
C ALA A 227 17.71 -6.14 12.70
N ARG A 228 18.59 -5.17 13.02
CA ARG A 228 19.25 -5.09 14.32
C ARG A 228 18.29 -4.59 15.41
N ILE A 229 17.46 -3.58 15.11
CA ILE A 229 16.37 -3.16 16.02
C ILE A 229 15.40 -4.30 16.30
N LEU A 230 15.01 -5.07 15.28
CA LEU A 230 14.13 -6.23 15.43
C LEU A 230 14.76 -7.33 16.30
N ALA A 231 16.08 -7.53 16.24
CA ALA A 231 16.77 -8.46 17.15
C ALA A 231 16.64 -8.02 18.62
N HIS A 232 16.83 -6.73 18.94
CA HIS A 232 16.57 -6.20 20.29
C HIS A 232 15.11 -6.38 20.71
N CYS A 233 14.15 -6.14 19.81
CA CYS A 233 12.73 -6.40 20.07
C CYS A 233 12.45 -7.88 20.39
N LYS A 234 13.12 -8.80 19.69
CA LYS A 234 13.00 -10.25 19.90
C LYS A 234 13.50 -10.68 21.28
N GLU A 235 14.48 -9.97 21.82
CA GLU A 235 15.05 -10.17 23.16
C GLU A 235 14.22 -9.47 24.26
N GLY A 236 13.21 -8.68 23.88
CA GLY A 236 12.23 -8.09 24.79
C GLY A 236 12.32 -6.57 24.96
N SER A 237 13.25 -5.89 24.29
CA SER A 237 13.32 -4.42 24.27
C SER A 237 12.14 -3.81 23.51
N HIS A 238 11.75 -2.58 23.87
CA HIS A 238 10.80 -1.83 23.04
C HIS A 238 11.50 -1.27 21.79
N TRP A 239 10.75 -1.10 20.70
CA TRP A 239 11.27 -0.58 19.42
C TRP A 239 12.07 0.72 19.55
N HIS A 240 11.60 1.67 20.36
CA HIS A 240 12.31 2.94 20.58
C HIS A 240 13.67 2.75 21.29
N GLN A 241 13.76 1.79 22.22
CA GLN A 241 15.01 1.45 22.91
C GLN A 241 15.99 0.78 21.95
N GLY A 242 15.52 -0.19 21.14
CA GLY A 242 16.34 -0.81 20.10
C GLY A 242 16.81 0.20 19.05
N PHE A 243 15.96 1.16 18.68
CA PHE A 243 16.32 2.26 17.78
C PHE A 243 17.40 3.16 18.39
N GLU A 244 17.26 3.57 19.66
CA GLU A 244 18.24 4.42 20.35
C GLU A 244 19.59 3.71 20.54
N LEU A 245 19.58 2.41 20.88
CA LEU A 245 20.80 1.59 20.99
C LEU A 245 21.55 1.48 19.64
N GLU A 246 20.83 1.39 18.52
CA GLU A 246 21.40 1.19 17.19
C GLU A 246 21.78 2.49 16.45
N THR A 247 21.19 3.63 16.83
CA THR A 247 21.41 4.93 16.15
C THR A 247 22.09 5.97 17.02
N GLY A 248 22.04 5.83 18.36
CA GLY A 248 22.47 6.86 19.30
C GLY A 248 21.53 8.07 19.41
N LEU A 249 20.35 8.02 18.77
CA LEU A 249 19.33 9.08 18.79
C LEU A 249 18.06 8.57 19.46
N THR A 250 17.41 9.41 20.28
CA THR A 250 16.06 9.09 20.75
C THR A 250 15.08 9.11 19.58
N ILE A 251 13.96 8.38 19.71
CA ILE A 251 12.95 8.33 18.65
C ILE A 251 12.32 9.72 18.39
N GLU A 252 12.26 10.58 19.39
CA GLU A 252 11.79 11.97 19.30
C GLU A 252 12.76 12.85 18.52
N GLN A 253 14.07 12.73 18.77
CA GLN A 253 15.11 13.44 18.01
C GLN A 253 15.05 13.06 16.53
N ALA A 254 15.03 11.76 16.24
CA ALA A 254 14.91 11.25 14.89
C ALA A 254 13.58 11.66 14.22
N THR A 255 12.48 11.75 14.98
CA THR A 255 11.20 12.26 14.49
C THR A 255 11.32 13.74 14.09
N GLN A 256 11.96 14.57 14.91
CA GLN A 256 12.15 15.99 14.58
C GLN A 256 13.01 16.19 13.32
N ASP A 257 14.10 15.42 13.18
CA ASP A 257 14.97 15.48 11.99
C ASP A 257 14.21 15.05 10.72
N TRP A 258 13.38 14.01 10.82
CA TRP A 258 12.48 13.59 9.74
C TRP A 258 11.45 14.66 9.37
N ILE A 259 10.79 15.28 10.36
CA ILE A 259 9.82 16.37 10.13
C ILE A 259 10.51 17.56 9.44
N ASN A 260 11.71 17.91 9.88
CA ASN A 260 12.51 18.99 9.31
C ASN A 260 12.89 18.72 7.83
N GLU A 261 13.26 17.48 7.48
CA GLU A 261 13.49 17.07 6.08
C GLU A 261 12.18 17.09 5.26
N LEU A 262 11.10 16.53 5.83
CA LEU A 262 9.81 16.40 5.17
C LEU A 262 9.22 17.78 4.83
N ALA A 263 9.30 18.74 5.74
CA ALA A 263 8.82 20.11 5.55
C ALA A 263 9.52 20.85 4.40
N GLN A 264 10.77 20.52 4.09
CA GLN A 264 11.56 21.15 3.02
C GLN A 264 11.19 20.69 1.61
N ARG A 265 10.41 19.61 1.44
CA ARG A 265 10.03 19.08 0.12
C ARG A 265 9.18 20.10 -0.64
N ASP A 266 9.45 20.29 -1.94
CA ASP A 266 8.60 21.13 -2.78
C ASP A 266 7.25 20.44 -3.07
N VAL A 267 6.18 21.23 -2.93
CA VAL A 267 4.80 20.85 -3.20
C VAL A 267 4.09 21.82 -4.14
N PHE A 268 4.75 22.91 -4.55
CA PHE A 268 4.14 24.02 -5.29
C PHE A 268 3.46 23.57 -6.58
N LEU A 269 4.18 22.84 -7.43
CA LEU A 269 3.63 22.31 -8.68
C LEU A 269 2.40 21.42 -8.44
N GLY A 270 2.45 20.57 -7.41
CA GLY A 270 1.34 19.69 -7.08
C GLY A 270 0.11 20.44 -6.55
N LEU A 271 0.31 21.50 -5.76
CA LEU A 271 -0.79 22.38 -5.32
C LEU A 271 -1.44 23.14 -6.48
N VAL A 272 -0.65 23.59 -7.46
CA VAL A 272 -1.18 24.21 -8.69
C VAL A 272 -2.01 23.22 -9.50
N LEU A 273 -1.53 21.97 -9.64
CA LEU A 273 -2.28 20.91 -10.33
C LEU A 273 -3.56 20.53 -9.58
N ASP A 274 -3.51 20.37 -8.26
CA ASP A 274 -4.69 20.09 -7.42
C ASP A 274 -5.73 21.20 -7.56
N LEU A 275 -5.30 22.47 -7.56
CA LEU A 275 -6.19 23.60 -7.79
C LEU A 275 -6.84 23.51 -9.18
N ILE A 276 -6.07 23.33 -10.25
CA ILE A 276 -6.57 23.25 -11.64
C ILE A 276 -7.59 22.12 -11.82
N VAL A 277 -7.33 20.95 -11.23
CA VAL A 277 -8.20 19.75 -11.35
C VAL A 277 -9.42 19.83 -10.42
N SER A 278 -9.37 20.65 -9.36
CA SER A 278 -10.52 20.85 -8.47
C SER A 278 -11.70 21.53 -9.18
N TRP A 279 -12.92 21.27 -8.70
CA TRP A 279 -14.13 21.97 -9.15
C TRP A 279 -14.03 23.50 -9.06
N ASN A 280 -13.30 24.00 -8.06
CA ASN A 280 -13.05 25.44 -7.87
C ASN A 280 -12.12 26.01 -8.95
N GLY A 281 -11.06 25.27 -9.33
CA GLY A 281 -10.19 25.66 -10.44
C GLY A 281 -10.89 25.60 -11.77
N LEU A 282 -11.70 24.57 -12.02
CA LEU A 282 -12.52 24.49 -13.24
C LEU A 282 -13.49 25.67 -13.33
N ALA A 283 -14.18 26.02 -12.23
CA ALA A 283 -15.05 27.20 -12.19
C ALA A 283 -14.27 28.51 -12.43
N LEU A 284 -13.09 28.67 -11.83
CA LEU A 284 -12.22 29.83 -12.04
C LEU A 284 -11.73 29.94 -13.49
N LEU A 285 -11.37 28.82 -14.11
CA LEU A 285 -10.97 28.76 -15.53
C LEU A 285 -12.13 29.12 -16.46
N VAL A 286 -13.35 28.67 -16.16
CA VAL A 286 -14.56 29.06 -16.91
C VAL A 286 -14.84 30.57 -16.77
N ILE A 287 -14.73 31.13 -15.56
CA ILE A 287 -14.86 32.58 -15.32
C ILE A 287 -13.79 33.36 -16.10
N LEU A 288 -12.53 32.93 -16.04
CA LEU A 288 -11.42 33.57 -16.74
C LEU A 288 -11.60 33.50 -18.27
N ALA A 289 -12.02 32.34 -18.80
CA ALA A 289 -12.33 32.17 -20.22
C ALA A 289 -13.48 33.09 -20.65
N PHE A 290 -14.54 33.22 -19.84
CA PHE A 290 -15.67 34.11 -20.08
C PHE A 290 -15.25 35.59 -20.09
N VAL A 291 -14.43 36.03 -19.13
CA VAL A 291 -13.89 37.40 -19.08
C VAL A 291 -13.00 37.69 -20.30
N VAL A 292 -12.12 36.75 -20.68
CA VAL A 292 -11.28 36.85 -21.89
C VAL A 292 -12.14 36.88 -23.16
N GLN A 293 -13.21 36.09 -23.23
CA GLN A 293 -14.15 36.07 -24.35
C GLN A 293 -14.91 37.41 -24.47
N ILE A 294 -15.36 37.99 -23.36
CA ILE A 294 -15.97 39.34 -23.34
C ILE A 294 -14.97 40.40 -23.80
N SER A 295 -13.74 40.37 -23.30
CA SER A 295 -12.68 41.29 -23.70
C SER A 295 -12.40 41.22 -25.21
N ARG A 296 -12.20 40.00 -25.74
CA ARG A 296 -12.02 39.76 -27.18
C ARG A 296 -13.23 40.20 -28.01
N ARG A 297 -14.46 39.97 -27.54
CA ARG A 297 -15.68 40.42 -28.22
C ARG A 297 -15.78 41.96 -28.26
N ARG A 298 -15.47 42.64 -27.16
CA ARG A 298 -15.40 44.12 -27.10
C ARG A 298 -14.32 44.68 -28.02
N SER A 299 -13.15 44.04 -28.09
CA SER A 299 -12.07 44.42 -29.00
C SER A 299 -12.48 44.32 -30.48
N ARG A 300 -13.18 43.25 -30.86
CA ARG A 300 -13.69 43.06 -32.23
C ARG A 300 -14.78 44.07 -32.59
N LEU A 301 -15.70 44.37 -31.66
CA LEU A 301 -16.74 45.37 -31.88
C LEU A 301 -16.15 46.78 -32.09
N ARG A 302 -15.11 47.16 -31.33
CA ARG A 302 -14.41 48.44 -31.55
C ARG A 302 -13.75 48.53 -32.93
N GLN A 303 -13.14 47.44 -33.40
CA GLN A 303 -12.58 47.38 -34.75
C GLN A 303 -13.68 47.57 -35.83
N MET A 304 -14.84 46.94 -35.65
CA MET A 304 -15.99 47.14 -36.55
C MET A 304 -16.53 48.58 -36.50
N GLU A 305 -16.66 49.18 -35.31
CA GLU A 305 -17.07 50.59 -35.15
C GLU A 305 -16.07 51.57 -35.79
N GLU A 306 -14.76 51.27 -35.73
CA GLU A 306 -13.69 52.05 -36.39
C GLU A 306 -13.74 51.89 -37.91
N GLU A 307 -13.95 50.67 -38.42
CA GLU A 307 -14.12 50.38 -39.85
C GLU A 307 -15.40 51.03 -40.43
N GLU A 308 -16.53 51.00 -39.71
CA GLU A 308 -17.78 51.66 -40.09
C GLU A 308 -17.65 53.19 -40.08
N ARG A 309 -16.99 53.78 -39.08
CA ARG A 309 -16.67 55.22 -39.06
C ARG A 309 -15.76 55.63 -40.21
N TRP A 310 -14.78 54.80 -40.53
CA TRP A 310 -13.89 55.03 -41.67
C TRP A 310 -14.63 54.92 -43.00
N HIS A 311 -15.50 53.93 -43.16
CA HIS A 311 -16.34 53.76 -44.34
C HIS A 311 -17.34 54.90 -44.52
N SER A 312 -18.03 55.33 -43.45
CA SER A 312 -18.99 56.44 -43.50
C SER A 312 -18.34 57.80 -43.75
N GLN A 313 -17.11 58.03 -43.28
CA GLN A 313 -16.32 59.22 -43.64
C GLN A 313 -15.86 59.20 -45.10
N ARG A 314 -15.57 58.03 -45.65
CA ARG A 314 -15.09 57.85 -47.04
C ARG A 314 -16.23 57.82 -48.07
N TYR A 315 -17.42 57.37 -47.65
CA TYR A 315 -18.64 57.29 -48.46
C TYR A 315 -19.85 57.75 -47.63
N PRO A 316 -20.10 59.06 -47.52
CA PRO A 316 -21.26 59.57 -46.79
C PRO A 316 -22.56 59.13 -47.47
N THR A 317 -23.41 58.41 -46.74
CA THR A 317 -24.75 58.00 -47.20
C THR A 317 -25.65 59.21 -47.37
N SER A 318 -26.26 59.36 -48.55
CA SER A 318 -26.97 60.58 -49.00
C SER A 318 -28.36 60.82 -48.37
N ASP A 319 -28.77 60.02 -47.39
CA ASP A 319 -30.15 60.00 -46.88
C ASP A 319 -30.34 61.03 -45.75
N GLY A 320 -30.46 62.30 -46.11
CA GLY A 320 -30.54 63.40 -45.14
C GLY A 320 -31.22 64.69 -45.60
N GLN A 321 -31.81 64.76 -46.79
CA GLN A 321 -32.48 65.98 -47.26
C GLN A 321 -33.60 65.69 -48.28
N ASN A 322 -34.77 65.27 -47.77
CA ASN A 322 -36.01 65.34 -48.53
C ASN A 322 -37.02 66.21 -47.76
N ARG A 323 -36.76 67.52 -47.80
CA ARG A 323 -37.66 68.57 -47.30
C ARG A 323 -38.44 69.11 -48.50
N THR A 324 -39.45 68.36 -48.93
CA THR A 324 -40.35 68.79 -50.02
C THR A 324 -41.23 69.92 -49.52
N ASP A 325 -40.88 71.12 -49.97
CA ASP A 325 -41.71 72.31 -49.93
C ASP A 325 -42.88 72.14 -50.93
N SER A 326 -44.10 72.44 -50.50
CA SER A 326 -45.28 72.53 -51.36
C SER A 326 -46.41 73.22 -50.60
N GLY A 327 -46.29 74.55 -50.45
CA GLY A 327 -47.41 75.42 -50.10
C GLY A 327 -48.02 76.03 -51.36
N GLU A 328 -49.30 75.79 -51.59
CA GLU A 328 -50.28 76.57 -52.38
C GLU A 328 -51.64 75.89 -52.07
N ASP A 329 -52.52 76.56 -51.32
CA ASP A 329 -53.68 77.34 -51.84
C ASP A 329 -54.93 76.44 -52.05
N ILE A 330 -56.18 76.82 -51.76
CA ILE A 330 -56.80 78.09 -51.35
C ILE A 330 -58.18 77.79 -50.67
N VAL A 331 -58.67 78.72 -49.84
CA VAL A 331 -60.07 79.02 -49.40
C VAL A 331 -61.11 77.89 -49.38
#